data_AF-A0A973DEV5-F1
#
_entry.id   AF-A0A973DEV5-F1
#
_cell.length_a   1.000
_cell.length_b   1.000
_cell.length_c   1.000
_cell.angle_alpha   90.00
_cell.angle_beta   90.00
_cell.angle_gamma   90.00
#
_symmetry.space_group_name_H-M   'P 1'
#
loop_
_entity.id
_entity.type
_entity.pdbx_description
1 polymer ?
#
loop_
_entity_poly.entity_id
_entity_poly.type
_entity_poly.pdbx_seq_one_letter_code
_entity_poly.pdbx_strand_id
1 'polypeptide(L)' 'MFSKQEKANFSRYWKGVFKYIFFVLFGFTALRVALLFLYDDAENVTLFSILTGILIIGVGSVLVSVLIALMAIFKER' A
#
# COMPACT_ATOMS: atom_id res chain seq x y z
N MET A 1 15.86 -12.88 -18.40
CA MET A 1 15.03 -13.86 -17.68
C MET A 1 15.56 -13.94 -16.25
N PHE A 2 14.78 -13.57 -15.22
CA PHE A 2 15.27 -13.56 -13.83
C PHE A 2 15.65 -14.98 -13.36
N SER A 3 16.81 -15.10 -12.73
CA SER A 3 17.30 -16.31 -12.06
C SER A 3 16.39 -16.70 -10.88
N LYS A 4 16.49 -17.95 -10.44
CA LYS A 4 15.73 -18.44 -9.26
C LYS A 4 16.03 -17.61 -8.00
N GLN A 5 17.25 -17.10 -7.86
CA GLN A 5 17.70 -16.34 -6.70
C GLN A 5 17.18 -14.89 -6.73
N GLU A 6 17.19 -14.23 -7.89
CA GLU A 6 16.57 -12.91 -8.08
C GLU A 6 15.06 -12.94 -7.79
N LYS A 7 14.36 -14.00 -8.19
CA LYS A 7 12.92 -14.18 -7.89
C LYS A 7 12.65 -14.35 -6.39
N ALA A 8 13.52 -15.08 -5.68
CA ALA A 8 13.40 -15.25 -4.23
C ALA A 8 13.65 -13.93 -3.48
N ASN A 9 14.68 -13.18 -3.89
CA ASN A 9 14.99 -11.86 -3.35
C ASN A 9 13.84 -10.87 -3.64
N PHE A 10 13.30 -10.88 -4.86
CA PHE A 10 12.11 -10.09 -5.21
C PHE A 10 10.95 -10.33 -4.27
N SER A 11 10.58 -11.60 -4.08
CA SER A 11 9.43 -11.94 -3.23
C SER A 11 9.64 -11.48 -1.80
N ARG A 12 10.86 -11.61 -1.27
CA ARG A 12 11.20 -11.15 0.08
C ARG A 12 11.11 -9.63 0.21
N TYR A 13 11.73 -8.88 -0.70
CA TYR A 13 11.69 -7.42 -0.70
C TYR A 13 10.27 -6.89 -0.92
N TRP A 14 9.57 -7.43 -1.93
CA TRP A 14 8.21 -7.04 -2.27
C TRP A 14 7.25 -7.23 -1.09
N LYS A 15 7.24 -8.40 -0.46
CA LYS A 15 6.40 -8.66 0.72
C LYS A 15 6.73 -7.75 1.89
N GLY A 16 8.02 -7.51 2.14
CA GLY A 16 8.47 -6.61 3.20
C GLY A 16 7.96 -5.19 2.98
N VAL A 17 8.27 -4.62 1.81
CA VAL A 17 7.89 -3.25 1.45
C VAL A 17 6.37 -3.09 1.37
N PHE A 18 5.66 -4.07 0.81
CA PHE A 18 4.19 -4.07 0.74
C PHE A 18 3.58 -3.96 2.13
N LYS A 19 4.04 -4.76 3.10
CA LYS A 19 3.52 -4.72 4.48
C LYS A 19 3.69 -3.32 5.08
N TYR A 20 4.87 -2.72 4.97
CA TYR A 20 5.13 -1.38 5.52
C TYR A 20 4.24 -0.31 4.88
N ILE A 21 4.19 -0.26 3.55
CA ILE A 21 3.42 0.76 2.83
C ILE A 21 1.92 0.61 3.12
N PHE A 22 1.43 -0.62 3.06
CA PHE A 22 0.01 -0.91 3.32
C PHE A 22 -0.39 -0.49 4.74
N PHE A 23 0.40 -0.86 5.77
CA PHE A 23 0.09 -0.49 7.15
C PHE A 23 0.10 1.02 7.39
N VAL A 24 1.06 1.74 6.81
CA VAL A 24 1.14 3.20 6.93
C VAL A 24 -0.05 3.89 6.29
N LEU A 25 -0.38 3.52 5.04
CA LEU A 25 -1.50 4.12 4.31
C LEU A 25 -2.86 3.75 4.92
N PHE A 26 -3.00 2.50 5.37
CA PHE A 26 -4.19 2.04 6.07
C PHE A 26 -4.38 2.78 7.40
N GLY A 27 -3.32 2.89 8.20
CA GLY A 27 -3.35 3.62 9.47
C GLY A 27 -3.71 5.10 9.31
N PHE A 28 -3.12 5.78 8.32
CA PHE A 28 -3.44 7.17 8.02
C PHE A 28 -4.90 7.34 7.59
N THR A 29 -5.41 6.42 6.77
CA THR A 29 -6.80 6.45 6.29
C THR A 29 -7.79 6.15 7.40
N ALA A 30 -7.51 5.14 8.23
CA ALA A 30 -8.30 4.82 9.40
C ALA A 30 -8.36 5.98 10.39
N LEU A 31 -7.23 6.65 10.64
CA LEU A 31 -7.17 7.84 11.48
C LEU A 31 -8.00 8.98 10.89
N ARG A 32 -7.88 9.25 9.58
CA ARG A 32 -8.69 10.28 8.90
C ARG A 32 -10.19 9.99 9.03
N VAL A 33 -10.60 8.74 8.80
CA VAL A 33 -12.00 8.33 8.94
C VAL A 33 -12.47 8.50 10.39
N ALA A 34 -11.67 8.09 11.36
CA ALA A 34 -11.98 8.27 12.79
C ALA A 34 -12.15 9.74 13.17
N LEU A 35 -11.28 10.64 12.65
CA LEU A 35 -11.41 12.07 12.86
C LEU A 35 -12.70 12.63 12.24
N LEU A 36 -13.04 12.22 11.02
CA LEU A 36 -14.28 12.66 10.36
C LEU A 36 -15.53 12.24 11.15
N PHE A 37 -15.53 11.06 11.77
CA PHE A 37 -16.60 10.64 12.67
C PHE A 37 -16.66 11.46 13.97
N LEU A 38 -15.51 11.93 14.49
CA LEU A 38 -15.47 12.75 15.71
C LEU A 38 -15.90 14.21 15.50
N TYR A 39 -15.70 14.75 14.30
CA TYR A 39 -16.06 16.14 13.97
C TYR A 39 -17.49 16.32 13.42
N ASP A 40 -18.32 15.27 13.45
CA ASP A 40 -19.69 15.24 12.93
C ASP A 40 -19.82 15.64 11.44
N ASP A 41 -18.71 15.57 10.71
CA ASP A 41 -18.62 15.82 9.26
C ASP A 41 -18.93 14.53 8.46
N ALA A 42 -19.61 13.58 9.11
CA ALA A 42 -19.89 12.25 8.61
C ALA A 42 -20.91 12.24 7.47
N GLU A 43 -21.75 13.28 7.35
CA GLU A 43 -22.69 13.45 6.22
C GLU A 43 -21.97 13.49 4.86
N ASN A 44 -20.71 13.93 4.83
CA ASN A 44 -19.91 14.02 3.61
C ASN A 44 -19.17 12.71 3.24
N VAL A 45 -19.18 11.70 4.12
CA VAL A 45 -18.46 10.44 3.91
C VAL A 45 -19.40 9.37 3.36
N THR A 46 -19.51 9.31 2.04
CA THR A 46 -20.27 8.26 1.36
C THR A 46 -19.54 6.90 1.40
N LEU A 47 -20.30 5.81 1.47
CA LEU A 47 -19.79 4.43 1.37
C LEU A 47 -18.86 4.25 0.15
N PHE A 48 -19.21 4.89 -0.97
CA PHE A 48 -18.42 4.89 -2.19
C PHE A 48 -17.02 5.49 -1.97
N SER A 49 -16.91 6.63 -1.30
CA SER A 49 -15.63 7.29 -0.99
C SER A 49 -14.71 6.39 -0.13
N ILE A 50 -15.29 5.68 0.85
CA ILE A 50 -14.55 4.72 1.68
C ILE A 50 -14.03 3.55 0.82
N LEU A 51 -14.90 2.96 0.00
CA LEU A 51 -14.54 1.84 -0.88
C LEU A 51 -13.49 2.23 -1.91
N THR A 52 -13.60 3.41 -2.52
CA THR A 52 -12.58 3.96 -3.43
C THR A 52 -11.25 4.18 -2.70
N GLY A 53 -11.28 4.69 -1.46
CA GLY A 53 -10.10 4.84 -0.63
C GLY A 53 -9.39 3.50 -0.37
N ILE A 54 -10.14 2.46 0.01
CA ILE A 54 -9.60 1.11 0.22
C ILE A 54 -9.00 0.56 -1.07
N LEU A 55 -9.68 0.73 -2.21
CA LEU A 55 -9.20 0.27 -3.51
C LEU A 55 -7.87 0.95 -3.88
N ILE A 56 -7.79 2.28 -3.73
CA ILE A 56 -6.58 3.07 -4.02
C ILE A 56 -5.44 2.63 -3.11
N ILE A 57 -5.69 2.41 -1.82
CA ILE A 57 -4.65 1.95 -0.88
C ILE A 57 -4.16 0.55 -1.27
N GLY A 58 -5.07 -0.38 -1.57
CA GLY A 58 -4.70 -1.73 -1.97
C GLY A 58 -3.86 -1.74 -3.25
N VAL A 59 -4.41 -1.17 -4.33
CA VAL A 59 -3.76 -1.14 -5.65
C VAL A 59 -2.47 -0.32 -5.61
N GLY A 60 -2.51 0.87 -4.99
CA GLY A 60 -1.35 1.75 -4.84
C GLY A 60 -0.23 1.08 -4.04
N SER A 61 -0.55 0.40 -2.94
CA SER A 61 0.46 -0.32 -2.15
C SER A 61 1.11 -1.45 -2.95
N VAL A 62 0.33 -2.19 -3.75
CA VAL A 62 0.88 -3.23 -4.63
C VAL A 62 1.81 -2.61 -5.68
N LEU A 63 1.38 -1.57 -6.38
CA LEU A 63 2.19 -0.93 -7.43
C LEU A 63 3.51 -0.37 -6.88
N VAL A 64 3.45 0.40 -5.79
CA VAL A 64 4.64 1.01 -5.20
C VAL A 64 5.58 -0.05 -4.65
N SER A 65 5.06 -1.08 -3.98
CA SER A 65 5.90 -2.17 -3.46
C SER A 65 6.58 -2.98 -4.57
N VAL A 66 5.90 -3.23 -5.70
CA VAL A 66 6.49 -3.87 -6.88
C VAL A 66 7.60 -2.99 -7.46
N LEU A 67 7.37 -1.69 -7.63
CA LEU A 67 8.37 -0.76 -8.17
C LEU A 67 9.63 -0.71 -7.31
N ILE A 68 9.47 -0.61 -5.98
CA ILE A 68 10.62 -0.60 -5.05
C ILE A 68 11.35 -1.94 -5.07
N ALA A 69 10.64 -3.06 -5.10
CA ALA A 69 11.27 -4.38 -5.16
C ALA A 69 12.01 -4.61 -6.48
N LEU A 70 11.49 -4.10 -7.60
CA LEU A 70 12.21 -4.10 -8.88
C LEU A 70 13.48 -3.24 -8.78
N MET A 71 13.38 -2.02 -8.27
CA MET A 71 14.51 -1.10 -8.12
C MET A 71 15.62 -1.68 -7.24
N ALA A 72 15.25 -2.39 -6.16
CA ALA A 72 16.20 -3.07 -5.28
C ALA A 72 17.01 -4.16 -6.01
N ILE A 73 16.34 -4.99 -6.83
CA ILE A 73 17.02 -6.04 -7.60
C ILE A 73 17.90 -5.46 -8.69
N PHE A 74 17.44 -4.43 -9.40
CA PHE A 74 18.25 -3.78 -10.43
C PHE A 74 19.51 -3.12 -9.85
N LYS A 75 19.48 -2.68 -8.60
CA LYS A 75 20.64 -2.11 -7.90
C LYS A 75 21.62 -3.18 -7.41
N GLU A 76 21.14 -4.38 -7.08
CA GLU A 76 21.99 -5.52 -6.67
C GLU A 76 22.66 -6.23 -7.87
N ARG A 77 22.30 -5.87 -9.11
CA ARG A 77 22.79 -6.45 -10.36
C ARG A 77 23.96 -5.63 -10.92
#